data_AF-A0A1Y0NGX6-F1
#
_entry.id   AF-A0A1Y0NGX6-F1
#
_cell.length_a   1.000
_cell.length_b   1.000
_cell.length_c   1.000
_cell.angle_alpha   90.00
_cell.angle_beta   90.00
_cell.angle_gamma   90.00
#
_symmetry.space_group_name_H-M   'P 1'
#
loop_
_entity.id
_entity.type
_entity.pdbx_description
1 polymer ?
#
loop_
_entity_poly.entity_id
_entity_poly.type
_entity_poly.pdbx_seq_one_letter_code
_entity_poly.pdbx_strand_id
1 'polypeptide(L)'
;MSKISPAGYRFPEPFSGVQVNFCKNIKCAAFGVQETLNRVRRPKGTSSQAGDYIRASSNRDNARMVCGMCGSKNPLRSNEAIAQELGRLSAHIFDAKQTCCPNDVCTSRKVPVETPGFYVRNGKTPSGTPRWRCNACRKTFAGAAAPHARQRKPHKNREVFALLMNKMPLKRISEVTGLDPKSVYGKIALIHRQCMAFAGKREQQLVQGMALPSMYIALDRQVHNVNWSTRKDRRNVALTAVASADLTSGYVFGFNVNFDAAMDANKVEAEATLNGDLGEYEAYRKFARVWLSSDYEAAVEDSKLRKSKSKRYKSAAFEEGLEEDIHAHYEDAQAREDIEAEDASTETTLPSKGVQIKDQYTLHGHFHLLATLLQNAEKVRCYMDQDSGMRAAFLGAFAERVKQRTADAWFVSVMKEATVNQKEAAVARAKARMRDIAAAYPGVEDEHLRLLMMKIEMANPVEMGVYKDLWVNHPMPNMSEPAKKVCWLTDMGDYEEDHQARLYLKASLHAVDRFFMQARRRLSLAERSIHTASSEGRTWYGYSAYNPENLAKALEIFRVFYNYCKPGDDKQTPAMRLGLAKAPIALEDILYFQRNFA
;
A
#
# COMPACT_ATOMS: atom_id res chain seq x y z
N MET A 1 13.12 -18.52 25.93
CA MET A 1 14.55 -18.14 25.72
C MET A 1 14.65 -17.55 24.33
N SER A 2 15.18 -16.35 24.12
CA SER A 2 15.43 -15.87 22.75
C SER A 2 16.52 -16.75 22.14
N LYS A 3 16.16 -17.67 21.25
CA LYS A 3 17.14 -18.40 20.44
C LYS A 3 17.88 -17.34 19.64
N ILE A 4 19.17 -17.15 19.95
CA ILE A 4 20.07 -16.40 19.07
C ILE A 4 20.16 -17.25 17.79
N SER A 5 19.95 -16.64 16.62
CA SER A 5 20.05 -17.39 15.37
C SER A 5 21.48 -17.93 15.19
N PRO A 6 21.69 -18.97 14.36
CA PRO A 6 23.05 -19.46 14.07
C PRO A 6 24.00 -18.37 13.57
N ALA A 7 23.48 -17.34 12.90
CA ALA A 7 24.23 -16.18 12.43
C ALA A 7 24.47 -15.10 13.52
N GLY A 8 23.98 -15.29 14.75
CA GLY A 8 24.22 -14.41 15.88
C GLY A 8 23.16 -13.32 16.10
N TYR A 9 22.03 -13.37 15.39
CA TYR A 9 20.94 -12.39 15.52
C TYR A 9 20.09 -12.67 16.77
N ARG A 10 19.76 -11.60 17.51
CA ARG A 10 18.80 -11.65 18.63
C ARG A 10 17.43 -11.13 18.23
N PHE A 11 17.34 -10.44 17.11
CA PHE A 11 16.11 -9.97 16.49
C PHE A 11 15.91 -10.73 15.17
N PRO A 12 14.76 -10.60 14.48
CA PRO A 12 14.56 -11.28 13.20
C PRO A 12 15.70 -10.94 12.23
N GLU A 13 16.31 -11.99 11.69
CA GLU A 13 17.45 -11.85 10.77
C GLU A 13 17.02 -11.18 9.45
N PRO A 14 17.92 -10.49 8.75
CA PRO A 14 17.64 -9.99 7.41
C PRO A 14 17.23 -11.13 6.49
N PHE A 15 16.17 -10.91 5.70
CA PHE A 15 15.67 -11.92 4.78
C PHE A 15 15.40 -11.29 3.41
N SER A 16 16.02 -11.83 2.36
CA SER A 16 15.86 -11.36 0.97
C SER A 16 16.00 -9.82 0.81
N GLY A 17 16.97 -9.22 1.50
CA GLY A 17 17.22 -7.77 1.46
C GLY A 17 16.31 -6.93 2.37
N VAL A 18 15.35 -7.55 3.08
CA VAL A 18 14.50 -6.86 4.07
C VAL A 18 15.14 -6.93 5.45
N GLN A 19 15.33 -5.76 6.07
CA GLN A 19 15.60 -5.64 7.50
C GLN A 19 14.91 -4.37 8.00
N VAL A 20 13.87 -4.49 8.83
CA VAL A 20 13.12 -3.34 9.37
C VAL A 20 13.29 -3.13 10.87
N ASN A 21 13.91 -4.08 11.58
CA ASN A 21 14.11 -4.08 13.03
C ASN A 21 15.36 -3.26 13.40
N PHE A 22 15.23 -1.94 13.34
CA PHE A 22 16.27 -0.97 13.74
C PHE A 22 15.63 0.28 14.38
N CYS A 23 16.44 1.16 14.97
CA CYS A 23 15.94 2.41 15.57
C CYS A 23 15.21 3.27 14.55
N LYS A 24 13.95 3.66 14.80
CA LYS A 24 13.16 4.54 13.92
C LYS A 24 13.27 6.04 14.25
N ASN A 25 14.08 6.41 15.24
CA ASN A 25 14.35 7.82 15.55
C ASN A 25 15.41 8.36 14.59
N ILE A 26 15.02 9.19 13.63
CA ILE A 26 15.91 9.75 12.59
C ILE A 26 17.08 10.57 13.16
N LYS A 27 16.92 11.16 14.35
CA LYS A 27 17.95 11.98 15.01
C LYS A 27 18.96 11.12 15.79
N CYS A 28 18.73 9.80 15.88
CA CYS A 28 19.60 8.87 16.58
C CYS A 28 20.67 8.31 15.65
N ALA A 29 21.91 8.20 16.12
CA ALA A 29 22.99 7.56 15.37
C ALA A 29 22.74 6.06 15.07
N ALA A 30 21.79 5.42 15.77
CA ALA A 30 21.35 4.06 15.50
C ALA A 30 20.27 3.96 14.40
N PHE A 31 19.81 5.07 13.82
CA PHE A 31 18.79 5.07 12.77
C PHE A 31 19.23 4.26 11.56
N GLY A 32 18.42 3.27 11.17
CA GLY A 32 18.74 2.39 10.04
C GLY A 32 19.94 1.46 10.29
N VAL A 33 20.48 1.39 11.51
CA VAL A 33 21.62 0.50 11.84
C VAL A 33 21.10 -0.82 12.37
N GLN A 34 21.54 -1.92 11.77
CA GLN A 34 21.18 -3.28 12.20
C GLN A 34 21.76 -3.61 13.59
N GLU A 35 21.26 -4.67 14.21
CA GLU A 35 21.77 -5.10 15.50
C GLU A 35 23.24 -5.54 15.44
N THR A 36 23.95 -5.35 16.54
CA THR A 36 25.30 -5.89 16.71
C THR A 36 25.23 -7.39 16.98
N LEU A 37 25.73 -8.20 16.06
CA LEU A 37 25.75 -9.66 16.17
C LEU A 37 26.65 -10.13 17.31
N ASN A 38 26.29 -11.28 17.90
CA ASN A 38 27.07 -11.93 18.96
C ASN A 38 27.45 -10.99 20.13
N ARG A 39 26.60 -10.01 20.43
CA ARG A 39 26.88 -8.95 21.40
C ARG A 39 27.26 -9.51 22.77
N VAL A 40 28.53 -9.39 23.14
CA VAL A 40 28.99 -9.73 24.50
C VAL A 40 28.53 -8.65 25.48
N ARG A 41 28.19 -9.06 26.71
CA ARG A 41 27.83 -8.12 27.78
C ARG A 41 29.03 -7.22 28.07
N ARG A 42 28.88 -5.91 27.87
CA ARG A 42 29.91 -4.92 28.16
C ARG A 42 30.00 -4.63 29.67
N PRO A 43 31.16 -4.16 30.17
CA PRO A 43 31.30 -3.68 31.54
C PRO A 43 30.27 -2.61 31.90
N LYS A 44 29.83 -2.62 33.16
CA LYS A 44 28.87 -1.64 33.69
C LYS A 44 29.48 -0.24 33.58
N GLY A 45 28.75 0.71 32.99
CA GLY A 45 29.23 2.09 32.75
C GLY A 45 29.71 2.36 31.32
N THR A 46 29.80 1.34 30.45
CA THR A 46 30.11 1.56 29.03
C THR A 46 28.93 2.21 28.29
N SER A 47 29.18 3.19 27.43
CA SER A 47 28.15 3.81 26.60
C SER A 47 27.56 2.84 25.56
N SER A 48 26.26 3.01 25.29
CA SER A 48 25.58 2.26 24.22
C SER A 48 26.08 2.73 22.85
N GLN A 49 26.21 1.79 21.92
CA GLN A 49 26.60 2.04 20.53
C GLN A 49 25.43 1.79 19.58
N ALA A 50 25.55 2.25 18.34
CA ALA A 50 24.60 1.89 17.30
C ALA A 50 24.56 0.36 17.13
N GLY A 51 23.36 -0.19 16.96
CA GLY A 51 23.13 -1.65 16.95
C GLY A 51 22.96 -2.29 18.33
N ASP A 52 23.14 -1.54 19.43
CA ASP A 52 22.84 -2.02 20.78
C ASP A 52 21.33 -1.97 21.06
N TYR A 53 20.65 -3.07 20.77
CA TYR A 53 19.22 -3.22 21.03
C TYR A 53 18.94 -4.16 22.20
N ILE A 54 17.83 -3.90 22.90
CA ILE A 54 17.34 -4.71 24.02
C ILE A 54 15.90 -5.10 23.73
N ARG A 55 15.57 -6.37 23.92
CA ARG A 55 14.19 -6.82 23.84
C ARG A 55 13.48 -6.48 25.16
N ALA A 56 12.49 -5.60 25.10
CA ALA A 56 11.56 -5.37 26.20
C ALA A 56 10.27 -6.14 25.92
N SER A 57 9.73 -6.81 26.94
CA SER A 57 8.50 -7.59 26.83
C SER A 57 7.63 -7.31 28.05
N SER A 58 6.36 -6.94 27.82
CA SER A 58 5.30 -7.12 28.82
C SER A 58 4.62 -8.48 28.67
N ASN A 59 4.50 -8.99 27.43
CA ASN A 59 4.02 -10.33 27.08
C ASN A 59 4.56 -10.80 25.69
N ARG A 60 4.37 -12.07 25.31
CA ARG A 60 4.91 -12.71 24.08
C ARG A 60 4.46 -12.05 22.78
N ASP A 61 3.26 -11.48 22.73
CA ASP A 61 2.76 -10.87 21.49
C ASP A 61 3.21 -9.40 21.32
N ASN A 62 3.83 -8.79 22.35
CA ASN A 62 4.20 -7.37 22.37
C ASN A 62 5.70 -7.15 22.56
N ALA A 63 6.53 -8.05 22.05
CA ALA A 63 7.95 -7.84 22.16
C ALA A 63 8.35 -6.57 21.40
N ARG A 64 8.91 -5.61 22.13
CA ARG A 64 9.40 -4.35 21.60
C ARG A 64 10.93 -4.37 21.59
N MET A 65 11.50 -3.78 20.56
CA MET A 65 12.91 -3.48 20.48
C MET A 65 13.17 -2.09 21.06
N VAL A 66 14.03 -2.02 22.07
CA VAL A 66 14.46 -0.78 22.70
C VAL A 66 15.86 -0.43 22.20
N CYS A 67 16.02 0.77 21.64
CA CYS A 67 17.33 1.29 21.27
C CYS A 67 18.12 1.66 22.51
N GLY A 68 19.33 1.11 22.66
CA GLY A 68 20.21 1.41 23.78
C GLY A 68 20.76 2.83 23.78
N MET A 69 20.73 3.53 22.63
CA MET A 69 21.21 4.92 22.52
C MET A 69 20.14 5.94 22.90
N CYS A 70 18.99 5.93 22.22
CA CYS A 70 17.94 6.95 22.42
C CYS A 70 16.71 6.46 23.19
N GLY A 71 16.68 5.18 23.61
CA GLY A 71 15.55 4.61 24.34
C GLY A 71 14.27 4.38 23.53
N SER A 72 14.27 4.64 22.21
CA SER A 72 13.08 4.46 21.36
C SER A 72 12.59 3.02 21.43
N LYS A 73 11.29 2.82 21.64
CA LYS A 73 10.63 1.51 21.66
C LYS A 73 9.93 1.30 20.32
N ASN A 74 10.33 0.27 19.58
CA ASN A 74 9.78 -0.05 18.26
C ASN A 74 9.19 -1.47 18.30
N PRO A 75 8.01 -1.72 17.72
CA PRO A 75 7.51 -3.09 17.52
C PRO A 75 8.51 -3.96 16.76
N LEU A 76 8.51 -5.26 17.04
CA LEU A 76 9.27 -6.24 16.28
C LEU A 76 8.44 -6.80 15.12
N ARG A 77 9.09 -7.00 13.96
CA ARG A 77 8.46 -7.52 12.75
C ARG A 77 9.25 -8.66 12.14
N SER A 78 8.54 -9.65 11.61
CA SER A 78 9.16 -10.72 10.82
C SER A 78 9.63 -10.16 9.47
N ASN A 79 10.95 -10.08 9.27
CA ASN A 79 11.53 -9.69 7.98
C ASN A 79 11.15 -10.68 6.87
N GLU A 80 11.10 -11.98 7.21
CA GLU A 80 10.66 -13.02 6.27
C GLU A 80 9.22 -12.79 5.83
N ALA A 81 8.31 -12.51 6.76
CA ALA A 81 6.91 -12.31 6.42
C ALA A 81 6.67 -11.02 5.62
N ILE A 82 7.46 -9.95 5.86
CA ILE A 82 7.47 -8.77 5.01
C ILE A 82 7.98 -9.11 3.60
N ALA A 83 9.05 -9.90 3.47
CA ALA A 83 9.57 -10.31 2.17
C ALA A 83 8.60 -11.19 1.40
N GLN A 84 7.88 -12.10 2.08
CA GLN A 84 6.82 -12.90 1.49
C GLN A 84 5.67 -12.01 0.98
N GLU A 85 5.28 -11.00 1.77
CA GLU A 85 4.23 -10.07 1.38
C GLU A 85 4.66 -9.18 0.21
N LEU A 86 5.89 -8.65 0.23
CA LEU A 86 6.49 -7.97 -0.93
C LEU A 86 6.47 -8.87 -2.18
N GLY A 87 6.85 -10.14 -2.04
CA GLY A 87 6.80 -11.13 -3.12
C GLY A 87 5.39 -11.27 -3.70
N ARG A 88 4.37 -11.39 -2.83
CA ARG A 88 2.96 -11.45 -3.24
C ARG A 88 2.53 -10.18 -4.00
N LEU A 89 2.82 -9.00 -3.45
CA LEU A 89 2.41 -7.71 -4.03
C LEU A 89 3.13 -7.37 -5.33
N SER A 90 4.31 -7.95 -5.56
CA SER A 90 5.16 -7.69 -6.73
C SER A 90 5.18 -8.83 -7.76
N ALA A 91 4.43 -9.91 -7.51
CA ALA A 91 4.46 -11.13 -8.32
C ALA A 91 4.18 -10.87 -9.81
N HIS A 92 3.33 -9.90 -10.15
CA HIS A 92 3.04 -9.56 -11.55
C HIS A 92 4.24 -8.97 -12.30
N ILE A 93 5.18 -8.35 -11.59
CA ILE A 93 6.39 -7.74 -12.14
C ILE A 93 7.49 -8.79 -12.27
N PHE A 94 7.77 -9.53 -11.20
CA PHE A 94 8.96 -10.40 -11.12
C PHE A 94 8.67 -11.87 -11.42
N ASP A 95 7.48 -12.36 -11.12
CA ASP A 95 7.16 -13.80 -11.13
C ASP A 95 6.55 -14.27 -12.46
N ALA A 96 7.04 -13.66 -13.53
CA ALA A 96 6.70 -13.95 -14.90
C ALA A 96 7.12 -15.38 -15.26
N LYS A 97 6.22 -16.37 -15.13
CA LYS A 97 6.46 -17.74 -15.63
C LYS A 97 6.86 -17.69 -17.10
N GLN A 98 8.16 -17.79 -17.35
CA GLN A 98 8.74 -17.89 -18.68
C GLN A 98 8.57 -19.32 -19.19
N THR A 99 8.34 -19.47 -20.49
CA THR A 99 8.26 -20.80 -21.06
C THR A 99 9.69 -21.30 -21.22
N CYS A 100 10.05 -22.37 -20.50
CA CYS A 100 11.39 -22.97 -20.55
C CYS A 100 11.30 -24.49 -20.76
N CYS A 101 12.45 -25.13 -20.93
CA CYS A 101 12.53 -26.59 -21.06
C CYS A 101 11.92 -27.31 -19.85
N PRO A 102 10.93 -28.20 -20.03
CA PRO A 102 10.27 -28.93 -18.94
C PRO A 102 11.05 -30.18 -18.49
N ASN A 103 12.33 -30.28 -18.85
CA ASN A 103 13.19 -31.35 -18.36
C ASN A 103 13.93 -30.84 -17.10
N ASP A 104 13.67 -31.46 -15.95
CA ASP A 104 14.17 -31.04 -14.64
C ASP A 104 15.70 -30.99 -14.56
N VAL A 105 16.38 -31.86 -15.31
CA VAL A 105 17.86 -31.97 -15.32
C VAL A 105 18.52 -31.24 -16.49
N CYS A 106 17.77 -30.53 -17.34
CA CYS A 106 18.32 -29.88 -18.53
C CYS A 106 18.91 -28.50 -18.21
N THR A 107 20.09 -28.21 -18.75
CA THR A 107 20.76 -26.89 -18.64
C THR A 107 19.90 -25.74 -19.13
N SER A 108 19.09 -25.97 -20.17
CA SER A 108 18.18 -24.94 -20.71
C SER A 108 16.93 -24.72 -19.84
N ARG A 109 16.68 -25.47 -18.76
CA ARG A 109 15.47 -25.32 -17.91
C ARG A 109 15.27 -23.91 -17.36
N LYS A 110 16.35 -23.20 -17.05
CA LYS A 110 16.30 -21.81 -16.54
C LYS A 110 16.42 -20.77 -17.65
N VAL A 111 16.54 -21.20 -18.90
CA VAL A 111 16.69 -20.35 -20.07
C VAL A 111 15.35 -20.29 -20.82
N PRO A 112 14.76 -19.10 -20.99
CA PRO A 112 13.50 -18.94 -21.73
C PRO A 112 13.60 -19.33 -23.20
N VAL A 113 12.47 -19.73 -23.79
CA VAL A 113 12.36 -20.08 -25.22
C VAL A 113 12.72 -18.93 -26.16
N GLU A 114 12.64 -17.71 -25.67
CA GLU A 114 12.95 -16.49 -26.40
C GLU A 114 14.46 -16.25 -26.50
N THR A 115 15.29 -16.83 -25.63
CA THR A 115 16.74 -16.66 -25.69
C THR A 115 17.30 -17.33 -26.95
N PRO A 116 17.95 -16.55 -27.86
CA PRO A 116 18.48 -17.10 -29.11
C PRO A 116 19.42 -18.28 -28.89
N GLY A 117 19.32 -19.30 -29.74
CA GLY A 117 20.23 -20.45 -29.76
C GLY A 117 19.85 -21.63 -28.85
N PHE A 118 18.99 -21.46 -27.85
CA PHE A 118 18.62 -22.54 -26.93
C PHE A 118 17.43 -23.38 -27.39
N TYR A 119 16.58 -22.83 -28.25
CA TYR A 119 15.34 -23.47 -28.71
C TYR A 119 15.09 -23.20 -30.18
N VAL A 120 14.33 -24.09 -30.81
CA VAL A 120 13.79 -23.89 -32.16
C VAL A 120 12.28 -24.10 -32.16
N ARG A 121 11.56 -23.32 -32.98
CA ARG A 121 10.13 -23.55 -33.19
C ARG A 121 9.92 -24.88 -33.91
N ASN A 122 8.97 -25.67 -33.41
CA ASN A 122 8.66 -27.02 -33.88
C ASN A 122 7.17 -27.18 -34.19
N GLY A 123 6.66 -26.30 -35.04
CA GLY A 123 5.25 -26.26 -35.43
C GLY A 123 4.34 -25.58 -34.40
N LYS A 124 3.04 -25.84 -34.51
CA LYS A 124 1.99 -25.34 -33.62
C LYS A 124 1.09 -26.48 -33.17
N THR A 125 0.44 -26.35 -32.01
CA THR A 125 -0.66 -27.24 -31.61
C THR A 125 -1.89 -26.99 -32.50
N PRO A 126 -2.91 -27.89 -32.49
CA PRO A 126 -4.17 -27.64 -33.19
C PRO A 126 -4.88 -26.35 -32.75
N SER A 127 -4.63 -25.90 -31.53
CA SER A 127 -5.12 -24.62 -30.98
C SER A 127 -4.27 -23.40 -31.37
N GLY A 128 -3.29 -23.56 -32.27
CA GLY A 128 -2.41 -22.49 -32.74
C GLY A 128 -1.24 -22.13 -31.81
N THR A 129 -1.07 -22.83 -30.68
CA THR A 129 0.00 -22.54 -29.72
C THR A 129 1.36 -22.95 -30.29
N PRO A 130 2.37 -22.06 -30.33
CA PRO A 130 3.71 -22.43 -30.79
C PRO A 130 4.27 -23.61 -29.98
N ARG A 131 4.88 -24.57 -30.67
CA ARG A 131 5.66 -25.63 -30.04
C ARG A 131 7.14 -25.31 -30.16
N TRP A 132 7.89 -25.69 -29.14
CA TRP A 132 9.33 -25.49 -29.04
C TRP A 132 10.03 -26.83 -28.90
N ARG A 133 11.24 -26.91 -29.43
CA ARG A 133 12.16 -28.02 -29.22
C ARG A 133 13.43 -27.47 -28.59
N CYS A 134 13.82 -28.03 -27.44
CA CYS A 134 15.07 -27.68 -26.76
C CYS A 134 16.27 -28.14 -27.61
N ASN A 135 17.27 -27.28 -27.81
CA ASN A 135 18.48 -27.66 -28.54
C ASN A 135 19.40 -28.57 -27.70
N ALA A 136 19.39 -28.44 -26.37
CA ALA A 136 20.22 -29.25 -25.48
C ALA A 136 19.68 -30.68 -25.29
N CYS A 137 18.43 -30.85 -24.84
CA CYS A 137 17.87 -32.18 -24.54
C CYS A 137 16.89 -32.71 -25.59
N ARG A 138 16.67 -31.96 -26.69
CA ARG A 138 15.75 -32.31 -27.80
C ARG A 138 14.26 -32.46 -27.42
N LYS A 139 13.90 -32.31 -26.15
CA LYS A 139 12.51 -32.40 -25.68
C LYS A 139 11.64 -31.33 -26.36
N THR A 140 10.46 -31.75 -26.83
CA THR A 140 9.47 -30.85 -27.43
C THR A 140 8.37 -30.53 -26.42
N PHE A 141 7.89 -29.29 -26.43
CA PHE A 141 6.84 -28.83 -25.54
C PHE A 141 6.05 -27.69 -26.18
N ALA A 142 4.84 -27.44 -25.69
CA ALA A 142 4.04 -26.30 -26.12
C ALA A 142 4.42 -25.05 -25.31
N GLY A 143 4.46 -23.89 -25.97
CA GLY A 143 4.57 -22.60 -25.31
C GLY A 143 3.31 -22.22 -24.53
N ALA A 144 3.30 -21.02 -23.96
CA ALA A 144 2.10 -20.45 -23.39
C ALA A 144 0.98 -20.34 -24.45
N ALA A 145 -0.17 -20.96 -24.17
CA ALA A 145 -1.34 -20.83 -25.04
C ALA A 145 -1.86 -19.38 -25.04
N ALA A 146 -2.56 -18.99 -26.10
CA ALA A 146 -3.22 -17.69 -26.15
C ALA A 146 -4.11 -17.50 -24.90
N PRO A 147 -4.20 -16.29 -24.32
CA PRO A 147 -4.93 -16.06 -23.07
C PRO A 147 -6.39 -16.52 -23.08
N HIS A 148 -7.04 -16.47 -24.25
CA HIS A 148 -8.42 -16.87 -24.46
C HIS A 148 -8.57 -18.32 -24.97
N ALA A 149 -7.48 -19.08 -25.07
CA ALA A 149 -7.52 -20.46 -25.53
C ALA A 149 -8.46 -21.28 -24.64
N ARG A 150 -9.41 -21.99 -25.27
CA ARG A 150 -10.46 -22.80 -24.62
C ARG A 150 -11.53 -22.00 -23.87
N GLN A 151 -11.51 -20.67 -23.93
CA GLN A 151 -12.57 -19.85 -23.34
C GLN A 151 -13.82 -19.86 -24.23
N ARG A 152 -15.00 -20.04 -23.62
CA ARG A 152 -16.29 -19.90 -24.31
C ARG A 152 -16.63 -18.42 -24.53
N LYS A 153 -17.19 -18.09 -25.69
CA LYS A 153 -17.63 -16.73 -26.09
C LYS A 153 -16.56 -15.64 -25.87
N PRO A 154 -15.37 -15.72 -26.46
CA PRO A 154 -14.28 -14.75 -26.24
C PRO A 154 -14.61 -13.33 -26.73
N HIS A 155 -15.47 -13.17 -27.73
CA HIS A 155 -15.93 -11.87 -28.23
C HIS A 155 -16.64 -11.01 -27.17
N LYS A 156 -17.15 -11.63 -26.08
CA LYS A 156 -17.77 -10.92 -24.94
C LYS A 156 -16.77 -10.36 -23.92
N ASN A 157 -15.47 -10.62 -24.07
CA ASN A 157 -14.47 -10.19 -23.08
C ASN A 157 -14.34 -8.66 -22.98
N ARG A 158 -14.26 -7.99 -24.13
CA ARG A 158 -14.23 -6.52 -24.20
C ARG A 158 -15.45 -5.90 -23.55
N GLU A 159 -16.63 -6.42 -23.89
CA GLU A 159 -17.91 -5.95 -23.33
C GLU A 159 -17.92 -6.09 -21.80
N VAL A 160 -17.59 -7.25 -21.25
CA VAL A 160 -17.51 -7.45 -19.80
C VAL A 160 -16.49 -6.51 -19.15
N PHE A 161 -15.33 -6.30 -19.75
CA PHE A 161 -14.32 -5.38 -19.22
C PHE A 161 -14.85 -3.94 -19.18
N ALA A 162 -15.44 -3.46 -20.28
CA ALA A 162 -16.02 -2.13 -20.36
C ALA A 162 -17.16 -1.94 -19.34
N LEU A 163 -18.07 -2.90 -19.20
CA LEU A 163 -19.18 -2.81 -18.26
C LEU A 163 -18.70 -2.82 -16.80
N LEU A 164 -17.70 -3.65 -16.47
CA LEU A 164 -17.11 -3.71 -15.13
C LEU A 164 -16.50 -2.37 -14.69
N MET A 165 -15.87 -1.63 -15.62
CA MET A 165 -15.24 -0.33 -15.34
C MET A 165 -16.20 0.87 -15.37
N ASN A 166 -17.50 0.63 -15.61
CA ASN A 166 -18.53 1.66 -15.73
C ASN A 166 -19.69 1.45 -14.73
N LYS A 167 -19.34 1.05 -13.50
CA LYS A 167 -20.25 0.89 -12.36
C LYS A 167 -21.40 -0.10 -12.57
N MET A 168 -21.30 -1.00 -13.55
CA MET A 168 -22.36 -1.98 -13.79
C MET A 168 -22.29 -3.12 -12.76
N PRO A 169 -23.36 -3.40 -12.00
CA PRO A 169 -23.40 -4.52 -11.08
C PRO A 169 -23.22 -5.86 -11.82
N LEU A 170 -22.53 -6.83 -11.20
CA LEU A 170 -22.22 -8.11 -11.84
C LEU A 170 -23.44 -8.86 -12.41
N LYS A 171 -24.58 -8.78 -11.73
CA LYS A 171 -25.85 -9.34 -12.20
C LYS A 171 -26.34 -8.67 -13.49
N ARG A 172 -26.22 -7.33 -13.58
CA ARG A 172 -26.57 -6.58 -14.79
C ARG A 172 -25.61 -6.88 -15.95
N ILE A 173 -24.32 -7.11 -15.67
CA ILE A 173 -23.37 -7.56 -16.69
C ILE A 173 -23.84 -8.91 -17.27
N SER A 174 -24.28 -9.84 -16.42
CA SER A 174 -24.82 -11.15 -16.83
C SER A 174 -26.05 -11.00 -17.74
N GLU A 175 -26.99 -10.13 -17.36
CA GLU A 175 -28.19 -9.80 -18.15
C GLU A 175 -27.83 -9.21 -19.52
N VAL A 176 -26.99 -8.16 -19.56
CA VAL A 176 -26.62 -7.45 -20.81
C VAL A 176 -25.84 -8.35 -21.76
N THR A 177 -24.91 -9.15 -21.24
CA THR A 177 -24.03 -9.98 -22.07
C THR A 177 -24.63 -11.32 -22.45
N GLY A 178 -25.74 -11.74 -21.83
CA GLY A 178 -26.33 -13.07 -21.98
C GLY A 178 -25.41 -14.20 -21.49
N LEU A 179 -24.56 -13.88 -20.50
CA LEU A 179 -23.64 -14.83 -19.87
C LEU A 179 -24.22 -15.28 -18.55
N ASP A 180 -24.05 -16.55 -18.19
CA ASP A 180 -24.33 -16.99 -16.83
C ASP A 180 -23.33 -16.34 -15.83
N PRO A 181 -23.69 -16.21 -14.54
CA PRO A 181 -22.82 -15.58 -13.55
C PRO A 181 -21.42 -16.20 -13.43
N LYS A 182 -21.30 -17.52 -13.54
CA LYS A 182 -20.01 -18.22 -13.47
C LYS A 182 -19.12 -17.84 -14.65
N SER A 183 -19.69 -17.69 -15.84
CA SER A 183 -18.98 -17.18 -17.01
C SER A 183 -18.52 -15.73 -16.85
N VAL A 184 -19.29 -14.87 -16.19
CA VAL A 184 -18.85 -13.49 -15.87
C VAL A 184 -17.64 -13.50 -14.95
N TYR A 185 -17.66 -14.27 -13.86
CA TYR A 185 -16.50 -14.42 -12.97
C TYR A 185 -15.27 -14.99 -13.70
N GLY A 186 -15.46 -15.98 -14.57
CA GLY A 186 -14.39 -16.53 -15.41
C GLY A 186 -13.76 -15.48 -16.33
N LYS A 187 -14.56 -14.54 -16.85
CA LYS A 187 -14.06 -13.41 -17.64
C LYS A 187 -13.33 -12.37 -16.78
N ILE A 188 -13.82 -12.06 -15.58
CA ILE A 188 -13.11 -11.17 -14.63
C ILE A 188 -11.74 -11.75 -14.28
N ALA A 189 -11.64 -13.05 -14.02
CA ALA A 189 -10.37 -13.72 -13.75
C ALA A 189 -9.39 -13.66 -14.94
N LEU A 190 -9.89 -13.76 -16.17
CA LEU A 190 -9.08 -13.54 -17.38
C LEU A 190 -8.61 -12.09 -17.48
N ILE A 191 -9.53 -11.13 -17.37
CA ILE A 191 -9.24 -9.68 -17.45
C ILE A 191 -8.18 -9.33 -16.42
N HIS A 192 -8.36 -9.75 -15.17
CA HIS A 192 -7.39 -9.55 -14.09
C HIS A 192 -6.00 -10.07 -14.46
N ARG A 193 -5.90 -11.34 -14.88
CA ARG A 193 -4.62 -11.93 -15.28
C ARG A 193 -3.95 -11.15 -16.41
N GLN A 194 -4.72 -10.68 -17.38
CA GLN A 194 -4.23 -9.88 -18.50
C GLN A 194 -3.79 -8.49 -18.06
N CYS A 195 -4.57 -7.80 -17.22
CA CYS A 195 -4.19 -6.53 -16.61
C CYS A 195 -2.86 -6.66 -15.84
N MET A 196 -2.72 -7.68 -15.00
CA MET A 196 -1.50 -7.89 -14.21
C MET A 196 -0.30 -8.21 -15.12
N ALA A 197 -0.47 -9.04 -16.16
CA ALA A 197 0.60 -9.34 -17.10
C ALA A 197 1.04 -8.11 -17.91
N PHE A 198 0.07 -7.32 -18.39
CA PHE A 198 0.32 -6.09 -19.13
C PHE A 198 1.03 -5.05 -18.26
N ALA A 199 0.46 -4.73 -17.09
CA ALA A 199 1.04 -3.76 -16.16
C ALA A 199 2.42 -4.21 -15.67
N GLY A 200 2.58 -5.49 -15.34
CA GLY A 200 3.86 -6.05 -14.91
C GLY A 200 4.96 -5.88 -15.96
N LYS A 201 4.68 -6.12 -17.25
CA LYS A 201 5.68 -5.89 -18.32
C LYS A 201 6.02 -4.40 -18.48
N ARG A 202 5.06 -3.49 -18.28
CA ARG A 202 5.30 -2.05 -18.35
C ARG A 202 6.11 -1.55 -17.15
N GLU A 203 5.72 -1.95 -15.95
CA GLU A 203 6.34 -1.58 -14.67
C GLU A 203 7.74 -2.19 -14.51
N GLN A 204 8.07 -3.28 -15.22
CA GLN A 204 9.45 -3.78 -15.33
C GLN A 204 10.45 -2.72 -15.81
N GLN A 205 10.03 -1.73 -16.61
CA GLN A 205 10.92 -0.64 -17.03
C GLN A 205 11.40 0.20 -15.84
N LEU A 206 10.54 0.40 -14.83
CA LEU A 206 10.86 1.17 -13.63
C LEU A 206 11.99 0.52 -12.83
N VAL A 207 12.04 -0.81 -12.80
CA VAL A 207 13.13 -1.56 -12.17
C VAL A 207 14.34 -1.77 -13.10
N GLN A 208 14.16 -1.70 -14.42
CA GLN A 208 15.23 -1.90 -15.42
C GLN A 208 15.97 -0.60 -15.80
N GLY A 209 16.02 0.38 -14.89
CA GLY A 209 16.84 1.59 -15.08
C GLY A 209 16.13 2.75 -15.78
N MET A 210 14.79 2.72 -15.92
CA MET A 210 14.06 3.91 -16.37
C MET A 210 14.32 5.06 -15.39
N ALA A 211 14.94 6.12 -15.89
CA ALA A 211 15.18 7.34 -15.11
C ALA A 211 13.84 7.97 -14.71
N LEU A 212 13.73 8.31 -13.44
CA LEU A 212 12.57 9.01 -12.89
C LEU A 212 13.03 10.36 -12.29
N PRO A 213 12.22 11.42 -12.46
CA PRO A 213 12.51 12.69 -11.81
C PRO A 213 12.33 12.57 -10.29
N SER A 214 12.50 13.68 -9.58
CA SER A 214 12.00 13.80 -8.21
C SER A 214 10.51 13.46 -8.13
N MET A 215 10.17 12.40 -7.39
CA MET A 215 8.83 11.86 -7.27
C MET A 215 8.15 12.35 -5.99
N TYR A 216 6.85 12.64 -6.08
CA TYR A 216 6.06 13.12 -4.96
C TYR A 216 4.82 12.23 -4.81
N ILE A 217 4.84 11.35 -3.83
CA ILE A 217 3.88 10.26 -3.72
C ILE A 217 2.89 10.58 -2.60
N ALA A 218 1.61 10.62 -2.92
CA ALA A 218 0.52 10.63 -1.94
C ALA A 218 0.16 9.19 -1.57
N LEU A 219 0.04 8.90 -0.27
CA LEU A 219 -0.33 7.59 0.25
C LEU A 219 -1.49 7.70 1.23
N ASP A 220 -2.45 6.81 1.05
CA ASP A 220 -3.59 6.64 1.95
C ASP A 220 -4.10 5.19 1.82
N ARG A 221 -4.92 4.75 2.76
CA ARG A 221 -5.56 3.43 2.76
C ARG A 221 -7.05 3.55 2.98
N GLN A 222 -7.81 2.61 2.42
CA GLN A 222 -9.25 2.56 2.60
C GLN A 222 -9.73 1.17 3.00
N VAL A 223 -10.78 1.15 3.82
CA VAL A 223 -11.48 -0.08 4.18
C VAL A 223 -12.56 -0.37 3.14
N HIS A 224 -12.62 -1.64 2.73
CA HIS A 224 -13.64 -2.20 1.85
C HIS A 224 -14.35 -3.36 2.55
N ASN A 225 -15.68 -3.29 2.57
CA ASN A 225 -16.51 -4.32 3.20
C ASN A 225 -16.95 -5.38 2.17
N VAL A 226 -16.71 -6.64 2.51
CA VAL A 226 -17.18 -7.82 1.78
C VAL A 226 -18.32 -8.44 2.60
N ASN A 227 -19.42 -8.75 1.92
CA ASN A 227 -20.61 -9.32 2.56
C ASN A 227 -20.33 -10.68 3.17
N TRP A 228 -21.05 -10.99 4.25
CA TRP A 228 -21.03 -12.32 4.86
C TRP A 228 -21.46 -13.42 3.88
N SER A 229 -20.85 -14.59 4.03
CA SER A 229 -21.14 -15.77 3.20
C SER A 229 -22.21 -16.69 3.79
N THR A 230 -22.55 -16.56 5.07
CA THR A 230 -23.55 -17.41 5.75
C THR A 230 -24.56 -16.59 6.53
N ARG A 231 -25.82 -17.04 6.63
CA ARG A 231 -26.84 -16.33 7.43
C ARG A 231 -26.66 -16.48 8.93
N LYS A 232 -25.83 -17.45 9.37
CA LYS A 232 -25.55 -17.75 10.78
C LYS A 232 -24.63 -16.69 11.40
N ASP A 233 -23.60 -16.27 10.65
CA ASP A 233 -22.74 -15.15 11.03
C ASP A 233 -22.92 -14.02 10.01
N ARG A 234 -23.56 -12.92 10.45
CA ARG A 234 -23.86 -11.75 9.62
C ARG A 234 -22.81 -10.64 9.74
N ARG A 235 -21.63 -10.94 10.28
CA ARG A 235 -20.52 -9.99 10.31
C ARG A 235 -19.87 -9.89 8.93
N ASN A 236 -19.56 -8.66 8.52
CA ASN A 236 -18.86 -8.41 7.26
C ASN A 236 -17.36 -8.71 7.41
N VAL A 237 -16.67 -8.92 6.30
CA VAL A 237 -15.20 -8.92 6.28
C VAL A 237 -14.74 -7.53 5.90
N ALA A 238 -13.94 -6.89 6.74
CA ALA A 238 -13.32 -5.61 6.45
C ALA A 238 -11.89 -5.81 5.94
N LEU A 239 -11.64 -5.41 4.70
CA LEU A 239 -10.33 -5.50 4.06
C LEU A 239 -9.77 -4.10 3.85
N THR A 240 -8.51 -3.91 4.21
CA THR A 240 -7.79 -2.66 4.05
C THR A 240 -7.01 -2.69 2.75
N ALA A 241 -7.08 -1.61 1.98
CA ALA A 241 -6.35 -1.45 0.74
C ALA A 241 -5.51 -0.17 0.76
N VAL A 242 -4.18 -0.32 0.74
CA VAL A 242 -3.24 0.81 0.68
C VAL A 242 -2.97 1.18 -0.78
N ALA A 243 -2.96 2.48 -1.08
CA ALA A 243 -2.63 2.99 -2.41
C ALA A 243 -1.57 4.08 -2.35
N SER A 244 -0.81 4.17 -3.44
CA SER A 244 0.21 5.20 -3.65
C SER A 244 0.08 5.82 -5.03
N ALA A 245 -0.02 7.14 -5.10
CA ALA A 245 -0.20 7.89 -6.34
C ALA A 245 0.78 9.05 -6.44
N ASP A 246 1.44 9.21 -7.58
CA ASP A 246 2.27 10.40 -7.82
C ASP A 246 1.40 11.65 -8.00
N LEU A 247 1.75 12.74 -7.32
CA LEU A 247 1.08 14.03 -7.39
C LEU A 247 1.15 14.66 -8.77
N THR A 248 2.21 14.36 -9.54
CA THR A 248 2.47 15.02 -10.82
C THR A 248 1.79 14.30 -11.99
N SER A 249 2.13 13.02 -12.20
CA SER A 249 1.56 12.19 -13.25
C SER A 249 0.16 11.67 -12.91
N GLY A 250 -0.15 11.54 -11.62
CA GLY A 250 -1.32 10.83 -11.13
C GLY A 250 -1.19 9.31 -11.20
N TYR A 251 -0.01 8.76 -11.52
CA TYR A 251 0.20 7.32 -11.69
C TYR A 251 0.09 6.60 -10.34
N VAL A 252 -0.71 5.54 -10.30
CA VAL A 252 -0.90 4.73 -9.09
C VAL A 252 0.05 3.54 -9.13
N PHE A 253 1.07 3.55 -8.26
CA PHE A 253 2.09 2.50 -8.19
C PHE A 253 1.58 1.22 -7.55
N GLY A 254 0.69 1.33 -6.57
CA GLY A 254 0.05 0.18 -5.94
C GLY A 254 -1.37 0.51 -5.48
N PHE A 255 -2.22 -0.51 -5.47
CA PHE A 255 -3.51 -0.50 -4.78
C PHE A 255 -3.71 -1.91 -4.19
N ASN A 256 -3.09 -2.13 -3.03
CA ASN A 256 -2.82 -3.45 -2.51
C ASN A 256 -3.73 -3.76 -1.33
N VAL A 257 -4.57 -4.79 -1.49
CA VAL A 257 -5.49 -5.27 -0.45
C VAL A 257 -4.76 -6.25 0.47
N ASN A 258 -5.04 -6.17 1.77
CA ASN A 258 -4.56 -7.06 2.83
C ASN A 258 -5.18 -8.48 2.77
N PHE A 259 -5.24 -9.10 1.58
CA PHE A 259 -5.91 -10.38 1.36
C PHE A 259 -5.11 -11.28 0.41
N ASP A 260 -4.93 -12.54 0.80
CA ASP A 260 -4.27 -13.56 -0.02
C ASP A 260 -5.26 -14.70 -0.36
N ALA A 261 -5.66 -14.73 -1.64
CA ALA A 261 -6.59 -15.73 -2.16
C ALA A 261 -5.94 -17.10 -2.42
N ALA A 262 -4.59 -17.18 -2.47
CA ALA A 262 -3.87 -18.40 -2.82
C ALA A 262 -3.68 -19.33 -1.61
N MET A 263 -3.80 -18.79 -0.39
CA MET A 263 -3.69 -19.54 0.86
C MET A 263 -5.06 -20.10 1.29
N ASP A 264 -5.04 -21.23 2.00
CA ASP A 264 -6.23 -21.85 2.59
C ASP A 264 -6.18 -21.70 4.10
N ALA A 265 -7.16 -21.03 4.70
CA ALA A 265 -7.18 -20.72 6.12
C ALA A 265 -7.05 -21.98 6.99
N ASN A 266 -7.78 -23.06 6.68
CA ASN A 266 -7.73 -24.29 7.48
C ASN A 266 -6.35 -24.95 7.44
N LYS A 267 -5.70 -24.95 6.26
CA LYS A 267 -4.33 -25.47 6.14
C LYS A 267 -3.32 -24.62 6.91
N VAL A 268 -3.48 -23.29 6.85
CA VAL A 268 -2.61 -22.36 7.59
C VAL A 268 -2.73 -22.59 9.08
N GLU A 269 -3.94 -22.71 9.62
CA GLU A 269 -4.19 -22.99 11.04
C GLU A 269 -3.60 -24.33 11.50
N ALA A 270 -3.80 -25.38 10.70
CA ALA A 270 -3.25 -26.71 10.98
C ALA A 270 -1.71 -26.69 10.97
N GLU A 271 -1.10 -25.98 10.02
CA GLU A 271 0.35 -25.87 9.91
C GLU A 271 0.97 -24.97 10.99
N ALA A 272 0.30 -23.87 11.35
CA ALA A 272 0.67 -22.98 12.46
C ALA A 272 0.62 -23.69 13.82
N THR A 273 -0.33 -24.63 13.98
CA THR A 273 -0.38 -25.49 15.17
C THR A 273 0.77 -26.49 15.17
N LEU A 274 1.03 -27.15 14.04
CA LEU A 274 2.04 -28.20 13.91
C LEU A 274 3.47 -27.67 14.06
N ASN A 275 3.76 -26.47 13.55
CA ASN A 275 5.08 -25.85 13.67
C ASN A 275 5.28 -25.08 15.00
N GLY A 276 4.23 -24.95 15.82
CA GLY A 276 4.28 -24.28 17.11
C GLY A 276 4.29 -22.75 17.06
N ASP A 277 3.82 -22.13 15.97
CA ASP A 277 3.80 -20.67 15.79
C ASP A 277 3.15 -19.95 16.99
N LEU A 278 2.04 -20.47 17.50
CA LEU A 278 1.32 -19.90 18.65
C LEU A 278 2.13 -19.89 19.97
N GLY A 279 3.20 -20.70 20.04
CA GLY A 279 4.11 -20.73 21.19
C GLY A 279 5.21 -19.66 21.14
N GLU A 280 5.46 -19.08 19.97
CA GLU A 280 6.56 -18.16 19.69
C GLU A 280 6.09 -16.69 19.57
N TYR A 281 7.04 -15.77 19.71
CA TYR A 281 6.81 -14.35 19.44
C TYR A 281 6.41 -14.16 17.98
N GLU A 282 5.40 -13.32 17.70
CA GLU A 282 4.86 -13.13 16.35
C GLU A 282 5.94 -12.90 15.29
N ALA A 283 6.93 -12.06 15.59
CA ALA A 283 8.01 -11.71 14.67
C ALA A 283 8.92 -12.89 14.22
N TYR A 284 8.77 -14.08 14.81
CA TYR A 284 9.52 -15.30 14.44
C TYR A 284 8.61 -16.42 13.93
N ARG A 285 7.29 -16.19 13.84
CA ARG A 285 6.33 -17.16 13.33
C ARG A 285 6.48 -17.32 11.82
N LYS A 286 6.24 -18.54 11.31
CA LYS A 286 6.14 -18.78 9.86
C LYS A 286 4.98 -18.02 9.24
N PHE A 287 3.84 -17.99 9.94
CA PHE A 287 2.62 -17.32 9.49
C PHE A 287 2.43 -15.93 10.12
N ALA A 288 3.52 -15.24 10.47
CA ALA A 288 3.47 -13.93 11.15
C ALA A 288 2.59 -12.88 10.42
N ARG A 289 2.60 -12.87 9.08
CA ARG A 289 1.80 -11.92 8.28
C ARG A 289 0.31 -12.23 8.24
N VAL A 290 -0.13 -13.42 8.64
CA VAL A 290 -1.52 -13.87 8.49
C VAL A 290 -2.26 -13.69 9.82
N TRP A 291 -3.53 -13.33 9.75
CA TRP A 291 -4.42 -13.45 10.91
C TRP A 291 -4.75 -14.92 11.16
N LEU A 292 -4.19 -15.47 12.25
CA LEU A 292 -4.68 -16.71 12.87
C LEU A 292 -5.93 -16.39 13.68
N SER A 293 -6.82 -17.37 13.82
CA SER A 293 -8.13 -17.20 14.49
C SER A 293 -7.94 -16.76 15.94
N SER A 294 -6.99 -17.36 16.67
CA SER A 294 -6.67 -16.99 18.05
C SER A 294 -6.11 -15.57 18.17
N ASP A 295 -5.25 -15.16 17.24
CA ASP A 295 -4.69 -13.80 17.21
C ASP A 295 -5.80 -12.77 16.97
N TYR A 296 -6.72 -13.08 16.05
CA TYR A 296 -7.84 -12.20 15.71
C TYR A 296 -8.83 -12.06 16.87
N GLU A 297 -9.18 -13.17 17.54
CA GLU A 297 -10.03 -13.16 18.72
C GLU A 297 -9.42 -12.33 19.85
N ALA A 298 -8.12 -12.50 20.12
CA ALA A 298 -7.39 -11.69 21.11
C ALA A 298 -7.43 -10.19 20.77
N ALA A 299 -7.19 -9.84 19.50
CA ALA A 299 -7.25 -8.45 19.04
C ALA A 299 -8.66 -7.84 19.16
N VAL A 300 -9.71 -8.62 18.92
CA VAL A 300 -11.10 -8.18 19.11
C VAL A 300 -11.40 -7.92 20.59
N GLU A 301 -10.94 -8.78 21.50
CA GLU A 301 -11.12 -8.57 22.94
C GLU A 301 -10.35 -7.34 23.43
N ASP A 302 -9.11 -7.12 22.96
CA ASP A 302 -8.35 -5.91 23.30
C ASP A 302 -9.06 -4.62 22.82
N SER A 303 -9.59 -4.61 21.60
CA SER A 303 -10.34 -3.45 21.09
C SER A 303 -11.62 -3.17 21.90
N LYS A 304 -12.34 -4.21 22.37
CA LYS A 304 -13.50 -4.04 23.27
C LYS A 304 -13.09 -3.35 24.58
N LEU A 305 -12.01 -3.82 25.19
CA LEU A 305 -11.50 -3.26 26.45
C LEU A 305 -11.05 -1.81 26.29
N ARG A 306 -10.58 -1.41 25.11
CA ARG A 306 -10.19 -0.02 24.82
C ARG A 306 -11.36 0.90 24.50
N LYS A 307 -12.31 0.50 23.64
CA LYS A 307 -13.48 1.33 23.29
C LYS A 307 -14.29 1.74 24.52
N SER A 308 -14.42 0.85 25.51
CA SER A 308 -15.07 1.15 26.80
C SER A 308 -14.39 2.25 27.64
N LYS A 309 -13.13 2.58 27.34
CA LYS A 309 -12.32 3.59 28.06
C LYS A 309 -12.13 4.90 27.27
N SER A 310 -12.50 4.94 25.99
CA SER A 310 -12.28 6.13 25.15
C SER A 310 -13.23 7.27 25.54
N LYS A 311 -12.70 8.50 25.65
CA LYS A 311 -13.50 9.71 25.83
C LYS A 311 -13.97 10.20 24.46
N ARG A 312 -15.24 10.60 24.36
CA ARG A 312 -15.78 11.32 23.19
C ARG A 312 -15.38 12.79 23.30
N TYR A 313 -14.57 13.28 22.37
CA TYR A 313 -14.31 14.71 22.20
C TYR A 313 -15.60 15.42 21.73
N LYS A 314 -15.88 16.62 22.26
CA LYS A 314 -16.99 17.47 21.82
C LYS A 314 -16.53 18.27 20.60
N SER A 315 -17.45 18.58 19.69
CA SER A 315 -17.16 19.36 18.49
C SER A 315 -16.62 20.76 18.83
N ALA A 316 -15.33 21.00 18.60
CA ALA A 316 -14.72 22.32 18.64
C ALA A 316 -14.99 23.14 17.37
N ALA A 317 -14.49 24.37 17.33
CA ALA A 317 -14.52 25.22 16.14
C ALA A 317 -13.79 24.55 14.96
N PHE A 318 -14.08 24.98 13.72
CA PHE A 318 -13.66 24.27 12.50
C PHE A 318 -12.15 23.96 12.40
N GLU A 319 -11.28 24.89 12.80
CA GLU A 319 -9.81 24.70 12.75
C GLU A 319 -9.26 24.03 14.02
N GLU A 320 -9.83 24.34 15.20
CA GLU A 320 -9.54 23.65 16.46
C GLU A 320 -9.89 22.16 16.38
N GLY A 321 -10.97 21.80 15.67
CA GLY A 321 -11.37 20.42 15.46
C GLY A 321 -10.34 19.59 14.69
N LEU A 322 -9.58 20.21 13.77
CA LEU A 322 -8.50 19.50 13.07
C LEU A 322 -7.32 19.19 14.01
N GLU A 323 -7.01 20.09 14.95
CA GLU A 323 -5.98 19.82 15.96
C GLU A 323 -6.43 18.72 16.93
N GLU A 324 -7.67 18.77 17.39
CA GLU A 324 -8.27 17.72 18.21
C GLU A 324 -8.25 16.36 17.51
N ASP A 325 -8.59 16.32 16.21
CA ASP A 325 -8.51 15.09 15.41
C ASP A 325 -7.07 14.54 15.36
N ILE A 326 -6.07 15.42 15.16
CA ILE A 326 -4.65 15.02 15.15
C ILE A 326 -4.22 14.47 16.52
N HIS A 327 -4.61 15.14 17.61
CA HIS A 327 -4.35 14.67 18.96
C HIS A 327 -5.00 13.31 19.23
N ALA A 328 -6.28 13.16 18.87
CA ALA A 328 -7.02 11.91 19.01
C ALA A 328 -6.36 10.76 18.25
N HIS A 329 -5.85 11.01 17.03
CA HIS A 329 -5.10 10.01 16.26
C HIS A 329 -3.81 9.57 16.95
N TYR A 330 -3.05 10.48 17.58
CA TYR A 330 -1.87 10.10 18.36
C TYR A 330 -2.22 9.32 19.63
N GLU A 331 -3.27 9.72 20.34
CA GLU A 331 -3.71 9.05 21.56
C GLU A 331 -4.21 7.63 21.26
N ASP A 332 -5.00 7.47 20.21
CA ASP A 332 -5.47 6.16 19.74
C ASP A 332 -4.28 5.25 19.38
N ALA A 333 -3.32 5.76 18.59
CA ALA A 333 -2.12 5.00 18.22
C ALA A 333 -1.30 4.55 19.43
N GLN A 334 -1.16 5.40 20.45
CA GLN A 334 -0.40 5.07 21.66
C GLN A 334 -1.14 4.11 22.59
N ALA A 335 -2.47 4.16 22.60
CA ALA A 335 -3.31 3.29 23.39
C ALA A 335 -3.29 1.84 22.87
N ARG A 336 -2.98 1.64 21.58
CA ARG A 336 -2.82 0.31 20.99
C ARG A 336 -1.64 -0.43 21.59
N GLU A 337 -1.85 -1.73 21.76
CA GLU A 337 -0.83 -2.67 22.21
C GLU A 337 0.36 -2.72 21.24
N ASP A 338 0.04 -2.78 19.95
CA ASP A 338 0.95 -2.56 18.82
C ASP A 338 0.56 -1.27 18.08
N ILE A 339 1.43 -0.25 18.19
CA ILE A 339 1.21 1.08 17.61
C ILE A 339 1.06 1.06 16.09
N GLU A 340 1.58 0.06 15.37
CA GLU A 340 1.50 0.01 13.89
C GLU A 340 0.33 -0.85 13.39
N ALA A 341 -0.34 -1.60 14.27
CA ALA A 341 -1.45 -2.48 13.91
C ALA A 341 -2.78 -1.75 14.04
N GLU A 342 -3.76 -2.11 13.21
CA GLU A 342 -5.14 -1.62 13.35
C GLU A 342 -5.96 -2.45 14.32
N ASP A 343 -6.98 -1.81 14.87
CA ASP A 343 -7.96 -2.46 15.72
C ASP A 343 -8.81 -3.44 14.94
N ALA A 344 -8.90 -4.67 15.45
CA ALA A 344 -9.94 -5.59 15.04
C ALA A 344 -11.30 -5.12 15.59
N SER A 345 -12.38 -5.34 14.81
CA SER A 345 -13.73 -4.94 15.20
C SER A 345 -14.61 -6.15 15.54
N THR A 346 -15.45 -5.99 16.56
CA THR A 346 -16.52 -6.94 16.91
C THR A 346 -17.57 -7.10 15.82
N GLU A 347 -17.66 -6.12 14.92
CA GLU A 347 -18.62 -6.10 13.81
C GLU A 347 -18.10 -6.83 12.57
N THR A 348 -16.81 -7.22 12.60
CA THR A 348 -16.14 -7.86 11.48
C THR A 348 -15.74 -9.30 11.80
N THR A 349 -15.41 -10.06 10.75
CA THR A 349 -14.90 -11.42 10.85
C THR A 349 -13.84 -11.68 9.78
N LEU A 350 -13.04 -12.74 9.96
CA LEU A 350 -12.07 -13.18 8.97
C LEU A 350 -12.76 -13.77 7.72
N PRO A 351 -12.13 -13.71 6.54
CA PRO A 351 -12.69 -14.25 5.32
C PRO A 351 -12.83 -15.78 5.37
N SER A 352 -13.94 -16.31 4.83
CA SER A 352 -14.18 -17.76 4.76
C SER A 352 -13.41 -18.48 3.64
N LYS A 353 -12.78 -17.72 2.73
CA LYS A 353 -11.93 -18.21 1.64
C LYS A 353 -10.73 -17.29 1.51
N GLY A 354 -9.56 -17.88 1.26
CA GLY A 354 -8.30 -17.14 1.37
C GLY A 354 -7.95 -16.88 2.83
N VAL A 355 -6.99 -15.99 3.04
CA VAL A 355 -6.62 -15.50 4.37
C VAL A 355 -6.51 -13.97 4.36
N GLN A 356 -6.79 -13.35 5.51
CA GLN A 356 -6.52 -11.94 5.70
C GLN A 356 -5.09 -11.75 6.20
N ILE A 357 -4.37 -10.83 5.56
CA ILE A 357 -3.03 -10.43 5.95
C ILE A 357 -3.16 -9.30 6.97
N LYS A 358 -2.32 -9.33 8.00
CA LYS A 358 -2.21 -8.26 9.00
C LYS A 358 -1.77 -6.95 8.31
N ASP A 359 -2.44 -5.84 8.64
CA ASP A 359 -2.32 -4.58 7.90
C ASP A 359 -0.90 -4.03 7.87
N GLN A 360 -0.19 -4.11 9.00
CA GLN A 360 1.20 -3.69 9.12
C GLN A 360 2.14 -4.41 8.14
N TYR A 361 1.92 -5.70 7.88
CA TYR A 361 2.73 -6.43 6.89
C TYR A 361 2.39 -6.01 5.46
N THR A 362 1.11 -5.75 5.17
CA THR A 362 0.69 -5.21 3.86
C THR A 362 1.29 -3.81 3.63
N LEU A 363 1.32 -2.95 4.65
CA LEU A 363 1.97 -1.64 4.59
C LEU A 363 3.47 -1.77 4.33
N HIS A 364 4.18 -2.57 5.13
CA HIS A 364 5.62 -2.81 4.90
C HIS A 364 5.89 -3.36 3.49
N GLY A 365 5.14 -4.36 3.04
CA GLY A 365 5.24 -4.90 1.69
C GLY A 365 5.00 -3.83 0.61
N HIS A 366 4.00 -2.97 0.79
CA HIS A 366 3.69 -1.87 -0.13
C HIS A 366 4.81 -0.82 -0.20
N PHE A 367 5.35 -0.40 0.93
CA PHE A 367 6.46 0.58 0.95
C PHE A 367 7.76 0.01 0.39
N HIS A 368 8.06 -1.27 0.62
CA HIS A 368 9.21 -1.92 -0.03
C HIS A 368 9.00 -2.09 -1.55
N LEU A 369 7.77 -2.35 -2.00
CA LEU A 369 7.44 -2.34 -3.43
C LEU A 369 7.65 -0.95 -4.03
N LEU A 370 7.18 0.11 -3.37
CA LEU A 370 7.44 1.50 -3.75
C LEU A 370 8.93 1.80 -3.84
N ALA A 371 9.72 1.43 -2.82
CA ALA A 371 11.16 1.62 -2.82
C ALA A 371 11.83 0.94 -4.02
N THR A 372 11.35 -0.26 -4.39
CA THR A 372 11.80 -1.01 -5.56
C THR A 372 11.44 -0.31 -6.87
N LEU A 373 10.18 0.13 -7.02
CA LEU A 373 9.70 0.81 -8.23
C LEU A 373 10.31 2.19 -8.44
N LEU A 374 10.67 2.88 -7.35
CA LEU A 374 11.20 4.25 -7.36
C LEU A 374 12.71 4.30 -7.12
N GLN A 375 13.42 3.17 -7.23
CA GLN A 375 14.85 3.09 -6.99
C GLN A 375 15.67 4.00 -7.91
N ASN A 376 15.17 4.26 -9.12
CA ASN A 376 15.80 5.09 -10.15
C ASN A 376 15.31 6.56 -10.13
N ALA A 377 14.54 6.95 -9.13
CA ALA A 377 14.15 8.33 -8.91
C ALA A 377 15.23 9.09 -8.16
N GLU A 378 15.59 10.28 -8.64
CA GLU A 378 16.54 11.18 -7.98
C GLU A 378 16.18 11.40 -6.50
N LYS A 379 14.90 11.69 -6.23
CA LYS A 379 14.36 11.94 -4.89
C LYS A 379 12.95 11.37 -4.78
N VAL A 380 12.60 10.83 -3.61
CA VAL A 380 11.24 10.34 -3.33
C VAL A 380 10.68 11.04 -2.10
N ARG A 381 9.60 11.79 -2.28
CA ARG A 381 8.93 12.53 -1.20
C ARG A 381 7.53 11.97 -0.99
N CYS A 382 7.28 11.41 0.18
CA CYS A 382 6.00 10.76 0.49
C CYS A 382 5.15 11.66 1.39
N TYR A 383 3.93 11.97 0.96
CA TYR A 383 2.89 12.60 1.76
C TYR A 383 1.86 11.52 2.13
N MET A 384 1.69 11.25 3.42
CA MET A 384 0.85 10.14 3.90
C MET A 384 -0.17 10.62 4.93
N ASP A 385 -1.32 9.94 5.05
CA ASP A 385 -2.26 10.19 6.16
C ASP A 385 -1.57 9.98 7.51
N GLN A 386 -2.12 10.55 8.59
CA GLN A 386 -1.56 10.43 9.93
C GLN A 386 -1.70 9.00 10.46
N ASP A 387 -0.70 8.18 10.15
CA ASP A 387 -0.72 6.74 10.37
C ASP A 387 0.66 6.25 10.85
N SER A 388 0.70 5.69 12.06
CA SER A 388 1.90 5.14 12.68
C SER A 388 2.48 3.95 11.91
N GLY A 389 1.62 3.11 11.34
CA GLY A 389 2.03 2.00 10.48
C GLY A 389 2.67 2.49 9.18
N MET A 390 2.13 3.55 8.55
CA MET A 390 2.75 4.16 7.37
C MET A 390 4.10 4.80 7.70
N ARG A 391 4.22 5.50 8.84
CA ARG A 391 5.52 6.03 9.31
C ARG A 391 6.54 4.91 9.49
N ALA A 392 6.18 3.83 10.18
CA ALA A 392 7.07 2.70 10.41
C ALA A 392 7.47 1.99 9.11
N ALA A 393 6.51 1.78 8.20
CA ALA A 393 6.74 1.16 6.90
C ALA A 393 7.63 2.02 5.99
N PHE A 394 7.39 3.33 5.93
CA PHE A 394 8.26 4.26 5.21
C PHE A 394 9.69 4.23 5.75
N LEU A 395 9.86 4.41 7.07
CA LEU A 395 11.18 4.37 7.69
C LEU A 395 11.84 3.01 7.56
N GLY A 396 11.08 1.91 7.47
CA GLY A 396 11.57 0.57 7.17
C GLY A 396 12.12 0.41 5.76
N ALA A 397 11.40 0.92 4.76
CA ALA A 397 11.76 0.73 3.35
C ALA A 397 12.75 1.78 2.83
N PHE A 398 12.74 3.01 3.37
CA PHE A 398 13.50 4.15 2.86
C PHE A 398 14.63 4.62 3.78
N ALA A 399 14.98 3.91 4.86
CA ALA A 399 16.01 4.35 5.81
C ALA A 399 17.34 4.78 5.16
N GLU A 400 17.87 3.98 4.23
CA GLU A 400 19.10 4.35 3.52
C GLU A 400 18.94 5.63 2.70
N ARG A 401 17.82 5.79 2.00
CA ARG A 401 17.54 6.99 1.21
C ARG A 401 17.30 8.22 2.08
N VAL A 402 16.70 8.07 3.25
CA VAL A 402 16.57 9.15 4.25
C VAL A 402 17.96 9.59 4.72
N LYS A 403 18.85 8.65 5.06
CA LYS A 403 20.25 8.96 5.43
C LYS A 403 21.01 9.64 4.29
N GLN A 404 20.78 9.24 3.05
CA GLN A 404 21.37 9.84 1.85
C GLN A 404 20.67 11.15 1.41
N ARG A 405 19.64 11.60 2.12
CA ARG A 405 18.81 12.79 1.76
C ARG A 405 18.17 12.70 0.36
N THR A 406 17.89 11.48 -0.10
CA THR A 406 17.17 11.18 -1.35
C THR A 406 15.76 10.64 -1.10
N ALA A 407 15.31 10.56 0.16
CA ALA A 407 13.91 10.33 0.48
C ALA A 407 13.45 11.13 1.71
N ASP A 408 12.22 11.61 1.66
CA ASP A 408 11.59 12.34 2.76
C ASP A 408 10.12 11.93 2.94
N ALA A 409 9.58 12.09 4.15
CA ALA A 409 8.19 11.81 4.46
C ALA A 409 7.52 12.93 5.28
N TRP A 410 6.23 13.14 4.99
CA TRP A 410 5.35 14.05 5.70
C TRP A 410 4.04 13.36 6.04
N PHE A 411 3.49 13.66 7.22
CA PHE A 411 2.07 13.50 7.46
C PHE A 411 1.29 14.68 6.89
N VAL A 412 0.10 14.37 6.38
CA VAL A 412 -0.88 15.35 5.93
C VAL A 412 -2.21 15.00 6.60
N SER A 413 -2.73 15.93 7.39
CA SER A 413 -4.06 15.82 7.99
C SER A 413 -4.97 16.89 7.40
N VAL A 414 -6.18 16.49 7.00
CA VAL A 414 -7.17 17.35 6.35
C VAL A 414 -8.50 17.20 7.07
N MET A 415 -9.20 18.31 7.25
CA MET A 415 -10.54 18.31 7.84
C MET A 415 -11.52 17.56 6.93
N LYS A 416 -11.93 16.36 7.36
CA LYS A 416 -12.77 15.43 6.58
C LYS A 416 -14.26 15.83 6.61
N GLU A 417 -14.73 16.35 7.75
CA GLU A 417 -16.13 16.73 7.96
C GLU A 417 -16.30 18.27 7.96
N ALA A 418 -16.65 18.80 6.78
CA ALA A 418 -16.85 20.24 6.58
C ALA A 418 -18.09 20.50 5.74
N THR A 419 -18.97 21.39 6.20
CA THR A 419 -20.11 21.90 5.41
C THR A 419 -19.61 22.75 4.23
N VAL A 420 -20.40 22.85 3.16
CA VAL A 420 -20.04 23.68 1.99
C VAL A 420 -19.73 25.12 2.40
N ASN A 421 -20.55 25.69 3.30
CA ASN A 421 -20.35 27.05 3.81
C ASN A 421 -19.02 27.21 4.56
N GLN A 422 -18.64 26.23 5.39
CA GLN A 422 -17.33 26.26 6.09
C GLN A 422 -16.16 26.21 5.10
N LYS A 423 -16.28 25.40 4.04
CA LYS A 423 -15.27 25.29 2.98
C LYS A 423 -15.11 26.60 2.21
N GLU A 424 -16.22 27.20 1.79
CA GLU A 424 -16.22 28.48 1.08
C GLU A 424 -15.66 29.60 1.96
N ALA A 425 -16.02 29.64 3.24
CA ALA A 425 -15.50 30.59 4.20
C ALA A 425 -13.98 30.45 4.38
N ALA A 426 -13.46 29.22 4.49
CA ALA A 426 -12.01 28.98 4.61
C ALA A 426 -11.25 29.47 3.36
N VAL A 427 -11.76 29.18 2.16
CA VAL A 427 -11.18 29.66 0.90
C VAL A 427 -11.24 31.20 0.81
N ALA A 428 -12.35 31.82 1.22
CA ALA A 428 -12.50 33.26 1.22
C ALA A 428 -11.52 33.94 2.19
N ARG A 429 -11.34 33.40 3.40
CA ARG A 429 -10.35 33.88 4.38
C ARG A 429 -8.93 33.82 3.84
N ALA A 430 -8.55 32.71 3.21
CA ALA A 430 -7.22 32.57 2.62
C ALA A 430 -6.98 33.56 1.47
N LYS A 431 -7.98 33.78 0.61
CA LYS A 431 -7.92 34.80 -0.45
C LYS A 431 -7.82 36.22 0.10
N ALA A 432 -8.50 36.54 1.20
CA ALA A 432 -8.37 37.83 1.87
C ALA A 432 -6.95 38.03 2.39
N ARG A 433 -6.42 37.05 3.15
CA ARG A 433 -5.04 37.09 3.66
C ARG A 433 -4.00 37.23 2.55
N MET A 434 -4.18 36.53 1.42
CA MET A 434 -3.28 36.64 0.27
C MET A 434 -3.30 38.06 -0.33
N ARG A 435 -4.47 38.72 -0.38
CA ARG A 435 -4.58 40.13 -0.83
C ARG A 435 -3.90 41.09 0.13
N ASP A 436 -4.02 40.88 1.44
CA ASP A 436 -3.37 41.74 2.45
C ASP A 436 -1.84 41.65 2.33
N ILE A 437 -1.31 40.46 2.12
CA ILE A 437 0.14 40.25 1.89
C ILE A 437 0.56 40.83 0.54
N ALA A 438 -0.23 40.66 -0.53
CA ALA A 438 0.05 41.27 -1.83
C ALA A 438 0.12 42.81 -1.74
N ALA A 439 -0.72 43.42 -0.90
CA ALA A 439 -0.69 44.86 -0.65
C ALA A 439 0.57 45.31 0.12
N ALA A 440 1.07 44.48 1.04
CA ALA A 440 2.32 44.73 1.76
C ALA A 440 3.57 44.51 0.90
N TYR A 441 3.48 43.72 -0.18
CA TYR A 441 4.56 43.42 -1.11
C TYR A 441 4.15 43.69 -2.57
N PRO A 442 3.99 44.97 -2.97
CA PRO A 442 3.54 45.32 -4.32
C PRO A 442 4.50 44.79 -5.39
N GLY A 443 3.95 44.21 -6.47
CA GLY A 443 4.73 43.73 -7.61
C GLY A 443 5.36 42.34 -7.45
N VAL A 444 5.14 41.66 -6.32
CA VAL A 444 5.57 40.27 -6.10
C VAL A 444 4.57 39.29 -6.73
N GLU A 445 5.09 38.26 -7.41
CA GLU A 445 4.26 37.23 -8.04
C GLU A 445 3.55 36.32 -7.04
N ASP A 446 2.38 35.81 -7.43
CA ASP A 446 1.53 34.91 -6.62
C ASP A 446 2.28 33.71 -6.00
N GLU A 447 3.24 33.13 -6.72
CA GLU A 447 4.04 32.01 -6.22
C GLU A 447 4.91 32.41 -5.03
N HIS A 448 5.57 33.57 -5.13
CA HIS A 448 6.39 34.12 -4.06
C HIS A 448 5.54 34.55 -2.85
N LEU A 449 4.32 35.06 -3.08
CA LEU A 449 3.37 35.35 -2.01
C LEU A 449 2.97 34.09 -1.24
N ARG A 450 2.70 32.98 -1.94
CA ARG A 450 2.41 31.68 -1.29
C ARG A 450 3.60 31.16 -0.49
N LEU A 451 4.83 31.34 -0.99
CA LEU A 451 6.03 30.99 -0.25
C LEU A 451 6.16 31.80 1.04
N LEU A 452 5.96 33.11 0.97
CA LEU A 452 5.99 33.97 2.14
C LEU A 452 4.92 33.57 3.18
N MET A 453 3.69 33.31 2.72
CA MET A 453 2.62 32.80 3.58
C MET A 453 3.02 31.49 4.27
N MET A 454 3.63 30.57 3.54
CA MET A 454 4.08 29.28 4.08
C MET A 454 5.19 29.46 5.11
N LYS A 455 6.16 30.35 4.86
CA LYS A 455 7.23 30.67 5.83
C LYS A 455 6.69 31.24 7.13
N ILE A 456 5.67 32.10 7.06
CA ILE A 456 4.99 32.62 8.26
C ILE A 456 4.37 31.48 9.07
N GLU A 457 3.74 30.50 8.43
CA GLU A 457 3.21 29.32 9.13
C GLU A 457 4.33 28.42 9.67
N MET A 458 5.42 28.21 8.92
CA MET A 458 6.57 27.40 9.35
C MET A 458 7.28 27.96 10.58
N ALA A 459 7.23 29.28 10.78
CA ALA A 459 7.77 29.92 11.98
C ALA A 459 6.94 29.66 13.25
N ASN A 460 5.72 29.14 13.10
CA ASN A 460 4.77 28.90 14.19
C ASN A 460 4.26 27.44 14.19
N PRO A 461 5.14 26.42 14.28
CA PRO A 461 4.70 25.03 14.34
C PRO A 461 4.07 24.70 15.69
N VAL A 462 3.17 23.72 15.70
CA VAL A 462 2.55 23.18 16.91
C VAL A 462 3.11 21.78 17.17
N GLU A 463 3.68 21.56 18.36
CA GLU A 463 4.15 20.24 18.80
C GLU A 463 2.95 19.35 19.19
N MET A 464 2.84 18.17 18.58
CA MET A 464 1.78 17.20 18.90
C MET A 464 2.30 15.76 19.00
N GLY A 465 1.66 14.96 19.86
CA GLY A 465 1.96 13.54 20.05
C GLY A 465 3.24 13.24 20.84
N VAL A 466 3.49 11.96 21.16
CA VAL A 466 4.64 11.51 21.97
C VAL A 466 5.98 11.76 21.29
N TYR A 467 6.01 11.81 19.97
CA TYR A 467 7.21 12.08 19.20
C TYR A 467 7.54 13.58 19.10
N LYS A 468 6.69 14.46 19.66
CA LYS A 468 6.77 15.91 19.52
C LYS A 468 6.89 16.31 18.05
N ASP A 469 6.02 15.72 17.25
CA ASP A 469 5.97 15.95 15.82
C ASP A 469 5.50 17.41 15.60
N LEU A 470 6.18 18.14 14.71
CA LEU A 470 5.94 19.56 14.45
C LEU A 470 4.93 19.72 13.31
N TRP A 471 3.73 20.19 13.64
CA TRP A 471 2.64 20.41 12.68
C TRP A 471 2.54 21.86 12.28
N VAL A 472 2.49 22.10 10.97
CA VAL A 472 2.39 23.43 10.37
C VAL A 472 1.07 23.54 9.61
N ASN A 473 0.37 24.68 9.74
CA ASN A 473 -0.83 24.94 8.94
C ASN A 473 -0.46 25.14 7.48
N HIS A 474 -1.29 24.61 6.58
CA HIS A 474 -1.15 24.90 5.17
C HIS A 474 -1.96 26.15 4.80
N PRO A 475 -1.33 27.22 4.29
CA PRO A 475 -1.98 28.52 4.11
C PRO A 475 -2.96 28.57 2.93
N MET A 476 -2.96 27.56 2.06
CA MET A 476 -3.77 27.51 0.84
C MET A 476 -4.84 26.39 0.92
N PRO A 477 -5.99 26.63 1.57
CA PRO A 477 -7.12 25.70 1.57
C PRO A 477 -7.82 25.68 0.20
N ASN A 478 -8.53 24.59 -0.07
CA ASN A 478 -9.42 24.44 -1.22
C ASN A 478 -10.70 23.67 -0.84
N MET A 479 -11.64 23.52 -1.77
CA MET A 479 -12.93 22.87 -1.49
C MET A 479 -12.83 21.38 -1.10
N SER A 480 -11.75 20.71 -1.51
CA SER A 480 -11.46 19.33 -1.14
C SER A 480 -10.64 19.23 0.15
N GLU A 481 -9.76 20.18 0.41
CA GLU A 481 -8.90 20.28 1.58
C GLU A 481 -9.10 21.64 2.28
N PRO A 482 -10.22 21.85 3.00
CA PRO A 482 -10.62 23.17 3.50
C PRO A 482 -9.84 23.64 4.73
N ALA A 483 -9.30 22.71 5.50
CA ALA A 483 -8.27 22.95 6.51
C ALA A 483 -7.28 21.80 6.42
N LYS A 484 -5.99 22.11 6.46
CA LYS A 484 -4.91 21.14 6.27
C LYS A 484 -3.72 21.51 7.14
N LYS A 485 -3.16 20.52 7.83
CA LYS A 485 -1.90 20.60 8.56
C LYS A 485 -0.93 19.56 8.04
N VAL A 486 0.35 19.89 8.08
CA VAL A 486 1.43 19.08 7.51
C VAL A 486 2.53 18.94 8.56
N CYS A 487 3.03 17.73 8.77
CA CYS A 487 4.14 17.45 9.68
C CYS A 487 5.26 16.75 8.94
N TRP A 488 6.48 17.30 9.00
CA TRP A 488 7.66 16.69 8.37
C TRP A 488 8.32 15.66 9.28
N LEU A 489 8.27 14.39 8.88
CA LEU A 489 8.72 13.26 9.69
C LEU A 489 10.20 12.93 9.56
N THR A 490 10.87 13.46 8.53
CA THR A 490 12.28 13.21 8.19
C THR A 490 13.09 14.49 8.06
N ASP A 491 12.66 15.53 8.79
CA ASP A 491 13.40 16.77 8.87
C ASP A 491 14.72 16.56 9.64
N MET A 492 15.83 16.86 8.98
CA MET A 492 17.19 16.78 9.52
C MET A 492 17.79 18.18 9.73
N GLY A 493 17.03 19.26 9.47
CA GLY A 493 17.48 20.64 9.66
C GLY A 493 18.49 21.14 8.63
N ASP A 494 18.55 20.53 7.44
CA ASP A 494 19.60 20.73 6.44
C ASP A 494 19.10 21.39 5.13
N TYR A 495 17.81 21.72 5.02
CA TYR A 495 17.26 22.35 3.81
C TYR A 495 17.12 23.85 3.97
N GLU A 496 17.38 24.60 2.90
CA GLU A 496 17.09 26.04 2.82
C GLU A 496 15.60 26.32 3.01
N GLU A 497 15.28 27.39 3.75
CA GLU A 497 13.90 27.73 4.16
C GLU A 497 12.94 27.84 2.96
N ASP A 498 13.37 28.49 1.87
CA ASP A 498 12.64 28.58 0.60
C ASP A 498 12.27 27.20 0.03
N HIS A 499 13.22 26.27 0.09
CA HIS A 499 13.01 24.92 -0.38
C HIS A 499 12.02 24.19 0.51
N GLN A 500 12.14 24.32 1.84
CA GLN A 500 11.20 23.74 2.79
C GLN A 500 9.77 24.24 2.54
N ALA A 501 9.59 25.55 2.37
CA ALA A 501 8.29 26.17 2.08
C ALA A 501 7.66 25.59 0.80
N ARG A 502 8.44 25.40 -0.28
CA ARG A 502 7.96 24.72 -1.51
C ARG A 502 7.49 23.29 -1.24
N LEU A 503 8.17 22.55 -0.35
CA LEU A 503 7.79 21.17 -0.02
C LEU A 503 6.52 21.09 0.82
N TYR A 504 6.34 22.01 1.77
CA TYR A 504 5.09 22.12 2.54
C TYR A 504 3.91 22.50 1.65
N LEU A 505 4.07 23.48 0.75
CA LEU A 505 3.02 23.89 -0.20
C LEU A 505 2.60 22.77 -1.17
N LYS A 506 3.50 21.80 -1.41
CA LYS A 506 3.23 20.66 -2.29
C LYS A 506 2.54 19.50 -1.57
N ALA A 507 2.44 19.55 -0.23
CA ALA A 507 1.89 18.47 0.56
C ALA A 507 0.37 18.31 0.33
N SER A 508 -0.04 17.13 -0.16
CA SER A 508 -1.43 16.84 -0.44
C SER A 508 -1.67 15.33 -0.56
N LEU A 509 -2.89 14.89 -0.23
CA LEU A 509 -3.37 13.52 -0.49
C LEU A 509 -4.27 13.46 -1.74
N HIS A 510 -4.45 14.58 -2.43
CA HIS A 510 -5.44 14.73 -3.49
C HIS A 510 -5.30 13.71 -4.63
N ALA A 511 -4.08 13.32 -5.01
CA ALA A 511 -3.88 12.35 -6.09
C ALA A 511 -4.45 10.96 -5.75
N VAL A 512 -4.22 10.49 -4.52
CA VAL A 512 -4.74 9.19 -4.05
C VAL A 512 -6.24 9.27 -3.74
N ASP A 513 -6.70 10.38 -3.16
CA ASP A 513 -8.14 10.64 -2.94
C ASP A 513 -8.94 10.66 -4.25
N ARG A 514 -8.40 11.32 -5.28
CA ARG A 514 -8.98 11.35 -6.61
C ARG A 514 -9.08 9.95 -7.19
N PHE A 515 -8.05 9.13 -7.05
CA PHE A 515 -8.06 7.74 -7.50
C PHE A 515 -9.15 6.93 -6.76
N PHE A 516 -9.20 7.02 -5.42
CA PHE A 516 -10.21 6.34 -4.62
C PHE A 516 -11.64 6.78 -4.94
N MET A 517 -11.86 8.08 -5.13
CA MET A 517 -13.16 8.60 -5.58
C MET A 517 -13.55 8.00 -6.94
N GLN A 518 -12.61 7.93 -7.90
CA GLN A 518 -12.89 7.33 -9.21
C GLN A 518 -13.15 5.83 -9.11
N ALA A 519 -12.41 5.10 -8.27
CA ALA A 519 -12.66 3.68 -8.01
C ALA A 519 -14.08 3.46 -7.49
N ARG A 520 -14.50 4.23 -6.48
CA ARG A 520 -15.86 4.18 -5.90
C ARG A 520 -16.95 4.51 -6.92
N ARG A 521 -16.73 5.50 -7.79
CA ARG A 521 -17.71 5.91 -8.82
C ARG A 521 -17.82 4.92 -9.97
N ARG A 522 -16.83 4.04 -10.18
CA ARG A 522 -16.75 3.14 -11.34
C ARG A 522 -16.84 1.66 -10.99
N LEU A 523 -16.61 1.26 -9.75
CA LEU A 523 -16.72 -0.12 -9.31
C LEU A 523 -17.88 -0.27 -8.35
N SER A 524 -18.91 -1.02 -8.74
CA SER A 524 -20.02 -1.32 -7.83
C SER A 524 -19.55 -2.08 -6.59
N LEU A 525 -18.55 -2.96 -6.74
CA LEU A 525 -17.96 -3.73 -5.64
C LEU A 525 -17.20 -2.88 -4.61
N ALA A 526 -16.78 -1.67 -4.98
CA ALA A 526 -16.02 -0.76 -4.12
C ALA A 526 -16.90 0.38 -3.56
N GLU A 527 -18.21 0.35 -3.80
CA GLU A 527 -19.14 1.36 -3.28
C GLU A 527 -19.17 1.28 -1.75
N ARG A 528 -19.08 2.45 -1.09
CA ARG A 528 -19.20 2.50 0.36
C ARG A 528 -20.65 2.25 0.76
N SER A 529 -20.80 1.46 1.80
CA SER A 529 -21.96 1.36 2.67
C SER A 529 -22.56 2.73 2.97
N ILE A 530 -23.86 2.93 2.69
CA ILE A 530 -24.60 4.09 3.23
C ILE A 530 -24.89 3.77 4.69
N HIS A 531 -24.27 4.51 5.61
CA HIS A 531 -24.58 4.39 7.04
C HIS A 531 -25.90 5.10 7.33
N THR A 532 -26.96 4.34 7.62
CA THR A 532 -28.12 4.86 8.36
C THR A 532 -27.81 4.76 9.85
N ALA A 533 -28.07 5.83 10.61
CA ALA A 533 -27.78 5.93 12.05
C ALA A 533 -28.41 4.81 12.91
N SER A 534 -29.32 4.03 12.35
CA SER A 534 -30.05 2.92 12.98
C SER A 534 -29.55 1.51 12.60
N SER A 535 -28.46 1.38 11.84
CA SER A 535 -27.94 0.07 11.42
C SER A 535 -26.45 -0.09 11.78
N GLU A 536 -26.21 -0.52 13.01
CA GLU A 536 -24.88 -0.83 13.56
C GLU A 536 -24.27 -2.06 12.86
N GLY A 537 -23.30 -1.83 11.96
CA GLY A 537 -22.31 -2.81 11.45
C GLY A 537 -22.79 -3.99 10.58
N ARG A 538 -23.99 -4.50 10.81
CA ARG A 538 -24.55 -5.75 10.26
C ARG A 538 -25.47 -5.49 9.06
N THR A 539 -25.05 -4.58 8.20
CA THR A 539 -25.86 -4.12 7.07
C THR A 539 -25.50 -4.91 5.81
N TRP A 540 -26.53 -5.40 5.11
CA TRP A 540 -26.36 -6.13 3.85
C TRP A 540 -26.15 -5.12 2.72
N TYR A 541 -25.01 -5.18 2.04
CA TYR A 541 -24.69 -4.22 0.99
C TYR A 541 -24.99 -4.83 -0.38
N GLY A 542 -25.99 -4.28 -1.09
CA GLY A 542 -26.50 -4.86 -2.34
C GLY A 542 -25.48 -4.98 -3.47
N TYR A 543 -24.38 -4.22 -3.43
CA TYR A 543 -23.32 -4.25 -4.44
C TYR A 543 -21.96 -4.77 -3.94
N SER A 544 -21.81 -5.06 -2.64
CA SER A 544 -20.55 -5.61 -2.11
C SER A 544 -20.30 -7.04 -2.61
N ALA A 545 -19.02 -7.38 -2.75
CA ALA A 545 -18.63 -8.75 -3.10
C ALA A 545 -19.03 -9.74 -2.00
N TYR A 546 -19.29 -10.99 -2.37
CA TYR A 546 -19.40 -12.13 -1.44
C TYR A 546 -18.10 -12.93 -1.33
N ASN A 547 -17.24 -12.85 -2.37
CA ASN A 547 -15.91 -13.45 -2.37
C ASN A 547 -14.88 -12.31 -2.38
N PRO A 548 -14.06 -12.17 -1.32
CA PRO A 548 -12.97 -11.21 -1.24
C PRO A 548 -12.06 -11.16 -2.48
N GLU A 549 -11.80 -12.30 -3.09
CA GLU A 549 -10.95 -12.41 -4.29
C GLU A 549 -11.49 -11.58 -5.46
N ASN A 550 -12.82 -11.49 -5.62
CA ASN A 550 -13.41 -10.71 -6.70
C ASN A 550 -13.27 -9.21 -6.48
N LEU A 551 -13.34 -8.76 -5.22
CA LEU A 551 -13.06 -7.36 -4.87
C LEU A 551 -11.60 -7.04 -5.16
N ALA A 552 -10.66 -7.86 -4.67
CA ALA A 552 -9.24 -7.68 -4.92
C ALA A 552 -8.92 -7.58 -6.42
N LYS A 553 -9.44 -8.53 -7.23
CA LYS A 553 -9.30 -8.49 -8.70
C LYS A 553 -9.86 -7.23 -9.31
N ALA A 554 -11.05 -6.77 -8.89
CA ALA A 554 -11.67 -5.58 -9.46
C ALA A 554 -10.88 -4.30 -9.16
N LEU A 555 -10.33 -4.17 -7.95
CA LEU A 555 -9.49 -3.04 -7.56
C LEU A 555 -8.18 -3.01 -8.37
N GLU A 556 -7.54 -4.17 -8.56
CA GLU A 556 -6.33 -4.28 -9.38
C GLU A 556 -6.59 -4.04 -10.87
N ILE A 557 -7.69 -4.58 -11.42
CA ILE A 557 -8.13 -4.26 -12.79
C ILE A 557 -8.33 -2.75 -12.93
N PHE A 558 -8.97 -2.11 -11.95
CA PHE A 558 -9.22 -0.68 -11.99
C PHE A 558 -7.94 0.15 -11.93
N ARG A 559 -6.93 -0.25 -11.15
CA ARG A 559 -5.60 0.39 -11.16
C ARG A 559 -5.04 0.44 -12.58
N VAL A 560 -5.04 -0.69 -13.28
CA VAL A 560 -4.51 -0.80 -14.65
C VAL A 560 -5.36 0.04 -15.63
N PHE A 561 -6.69 -0.06 -15.54
CA PHE A 561 -7.59 0.74 -16.36
C PHE A 561 -7.39 2.25 -16.16
N TYR A 562 -7.27 2.69 -14.91
CA TYR A 562 -7.05 4.09 -14.55
C TYR A 562 -5.70 4.60 -15.07
N ASN A 563 -4.63 3.83 -14.88
CA ASN A 563 -3.29 4.24 -15.30
C ASN A 563 -3.12 4.28 -16.82
N TYR A 564 -3.70 3.32 -17.55
CA TYR A 564 -3.36 3.11 -18.97
C TYR A 564 -4.48 3.43 -19.96
N CYS A 565 -5.74 3.32 -19.56
CA CYS A 565 -6.88 3.41 -20.49
C CYS A 565 -7.67 4.71 -20.36
N LYS A 566 -7.77 5.27 -19.14
CA LYS A 566 -8.64 6.41 -18.86
C LYS A 566 -7.89 7.74 -18.98
N PRO A 567 -8.08 8.53 -20.06
CA PRO A 567 -7.50 9.86 -20.14
C PRO A 567 -8.14 10.81 -19.11
N GLY A 568 -7.34 11.79 -18.68
CA GLY A 568 -7.82 12.97 -17.96
C GLY A 568 -8.31 14.05 -18.93
N ASP A 569 -8.57 15.24 -18.39
CA ASP A 569 -9.08 16.38 -19.17
C ASP A 569 -8.03 16.89 -20.20
N ASP A 570 -6.75 16.70 -19.90
CA ASP A 570 -5.61 16.94 -20.80
C ASP A 570 -5.44 15.85 -21.88
N LYS A 571 -6.38 14.92 -22.00
CA LYS A 571 -6.35 13.76 -22.92
C LYS A 571 -5.20 12.78 -22.67
N GLN A 572 -4.45 12.92 -21.57
CA GLN A 572 -3.36 12.03 -21.20
C GLN A 572 -3.77 11.09 -20.06
N THR A 573 -3.28 9.86 -20.12
CA THR A 573 -3.39 8.91 -19.01
C THR A 573 -2.25 9.12 -18.01
N PRO A 574 -2.40 8.67 -16.74
CA PRO A 574 -1.30 8.72 -15.79
C PRO A 574 -0.02 8.02 -16.29
N ALA A 575 -0.14 6.90 -17.00
CA ALA A 575 1.00 6.21 -17.59
C ALA A 575 1.68 7.02 -18.70
N MET A 576 0.94 7.86 -19.43
CA MET A 576 1.53 8.77 -20.41
C MET A 576 2.35 9.86 -19.72
N ARG A 577 1.78 10.51 -18.69
CA ARG A 577 2.50 11.55 -17.94
C ARG A 577 3.77 11.03 -17.26
N LEU A 578 3.76 9.77 -16.79
CA LEU A 578 4.93 9.13 -16.20
C LEU A 578 5.95 8.63 -17.26
N GLY A 579 5.53 8.42 -18.51
CA GLY A 579 6.38 7.91 -19.59
C GLY A 579 6.34 6.40 -19.82
N LEU A 580 5.39 5.67 -19.22
CA LEU A 580 5.20 4.22 -19.42
C LEU A 580 4.35 3.87 -20.65
N ALA A 581 3.64 4.85 -21.21
CA ALA A 581 2.81 4.72 -22.40
C ALA A 581 2.94 5.94 -23.31
N LYS A 582 2.79 5.75 -24.62
CA LYS A 582 2.83 6.85 -25.62
C LYS A 582 1.44 7.37 -26.00
N ALA A 583 0.39 6.61 -25.72
CA ALA A 583 -1.00 6.92 -26.02
C ALA A 583 -1.92 6.17 -25.04
N PRO A 584 -3.20 6.55 -24.92
CA PRO A 584 -4.19 5.77 -24.19
C PRO A 584 -4.29 4.35 -24.77
N ILE A 585 -4.28 3.35 -23.89
CA ILE A 585 -4.28 1.94 -24.27
C ILE A 585 -5.71 1.43 -24.41
N ALA A 586 -6.02 0.75 -25.50
CA ALA A 586 -7.34 0.15 -25.70
C ALA A 586 -7.53 -1.06 -24.79
N LEU A 587 -8.78 -1.40 -24.46
CA LEU A 587 -9.07 -2.57 -23.62
C LEU A 587 -8.62 -3.87 -24.29
N GLU A 588 -8.71 -3.93 -25.61
CA GLU A 588 -8.27 -5.02 -26.46
C GLU A 588 -6.76 -5.27 -26.36
N ASP A 589 -5.96 -4.21 -26.33
CA ASP A 589 -4.50 -4.30 -26.22
C ASP A 589 -4.07 -4.97 -24.91
N ILE A 590 -4.86 -4.78 -23.84
CA ILE A 590 -4.67 -5.45 -22.56
C ILE A 590 -5.20 -6.88 -22.64
N LEU A 591 -6.44 -7.09 -23.11
CA LEU A 591 -7.11 -8.39 -23.14
C LEU A 591 -6.38 -9.44 -23.98
N TYR A 592 -5.74 -8.99 -25.05
CA TYR A 592 -5.00 -9.82 -25.97
C TYR A 592 -3.50 -9.60 -25.85
N PHE A 593 -3.06 -9.02 -24.73
CA PHE A 593 -1.65 -8.82 -24.44
C PHE A 593 -0.93 -10.16 -24.45
N GLN A 594 -0.13 -10.36 -25.49
CA GLN A 594 0.87 -11.39 -25.52
C GLN A 594 2.16 -10.76 -25.08
N ARG A 595 2.89 -11.46 -24.20
CA ARG A 595 4.24 -11.07 -23.80
C ARG A 595 5.14 -11.34 -25.01
N ASN A 596 5.05 -10.47 -26.01
CA ASN A 596 5.95 -10.45 -27.14
C ASN A 596 7.25 -9.86 -26.60
N PHE A 597 8.20 -10.74 -26.30
CA PHE A 597 9.56 -10.31 -26.01
C PHE A 597 10.20 -10.02 -27.37
N ALA A 598 10.25 -8.73 -27.72
CA ALA A 598 11.17 -8.24 -28.73
C ALA A 598 12.60 -8.40 -28.21
#